data_AF-A0A670Y209-F1
#
_entry.id   AF-A0A670Y209-F1
#
_cell.length_a   1.000
_cell.length_b   1.000
_cell.length_c   1.000
_cell.angle_alpha   90.00
_cell.angle_beta   90.00
_cell.angle_gamma   90.00
#
_symmetry.space_group_name_H-M   'P 1'
#
loop_
_entity.id
_entity.type
_entity.pdbx_description
1 polymer ?
#
loop_
_entity_poly.entity_id
_entity_poly.type
_entity_poly.pdbx_seq_one_letter_code
_entity_poly.pdbx_strand_id
1 'polypeptide(L)'
;MKIWTSEHTFDHPWKTVTTAAMQKYPNPMNPSVVGVDVLDRHVDTNGKLHSHRLLSTEWGMPSIVKSLIGACRMRTYVQEHSVVDPVEKIMELKSINISFTNLVSVDERLIYKPHPQEPEKTILTQEATICVKGVSLSSYLEGLMENTISSNAKKGREALEWVISKLNAEIEEFTSSARGNMRSPMAAAAFVED
;
A
#
# COMPACT_ATOMS: atom_id res chain seq x y z
N MET A 1 8.31 19.57 -14.22
CA MET A 1 8.64 18.27 -13.57
C MET A 1 8.97 18.59 -12.14
N LYS A 2 8.22 18.04 -11.19
CA LYS A 2 8.49 18.16 -9.76
C LYS A 2 8.76 16.79 -9.16
N ILE A 3 9.72 16.75 -8.24
CA ILE A 3 10.06 15.56 -7.47
C ILE A 3 9.72 15.87 -6.02
N TRP A 4 8.91 15.00 -5.42
CA TRP A 4 8.58 15.04 -4.00
C TRP A 4 9.18 13.81 -3.34
N THR A 5 9.84 14.00 -2.20
CA THR A 5 10.40 12.90 -1.43
C THR A 5 9.95 13.00 0.02
N SER A 6 9.73 11.85 0.65
CA SER A 6 9.38 11.76 2.06
C SER A 6 9.96 10.49 2.65
N GLU A 7 10.41 10.60 3.88
CA GLU A 7 10.82 9.44 4.69
C GLU A 7 9.88 9.34 5.90
N HIS A 8 9.56 8.11 6.28
CA HIS A 8 8.77 7.83 7.47
C HIS A 8 9.22 6.52 8.11
N THR A 9 9.25 6.48 9.43
CA THR A 9 9.58 5.28 10.20
C THR A 9 8.32 4.75 10.85
N PHE A 10 7.98 3.49 10.56
CA PHE A 10 6.95 2.73 11.23
C PHE A 10 7.55 1.99 12.43
N ASP A 11 6.88 2.06 13.57
CA ASP A 11 7.26 1.33 14.80
C ASP A 11 6.79 -0.13 14.78
N HIS A 12 6.95 -0.78 13.62
CA HIS A 12 6.53 -2.17 13.37
C HIS A 12 7.58 -2.91 12.53
N PRO A 13 7.75 -4.22 12.74
CA PRO A 13 8.74 -5.01 12.02
C PRO A 13 8.37 -5.14 10.55
N TRP A 14 9.40 -5.22 9.70
CA TRP A 14 9.24 -5.19 8.23
C TRP A 14 8.26 -6.24 7.70
N LYS A 15 8.22 -7.42 8.31
CA LYS A 15 7.30 -8.49 7.90
C LYS A 15 5.84 -8.08 8.09
N THR A 16 5.51 -7.45 9.21
CA THR A 16 4.15 -6.97 9.51
C THR A 16 3.78 -5.84 8.56
N VAL A 17 4.68 -4.87 8.37
CA VAL A 17 4.47 -3.73 7.44
C VAL A 17 4.27 -4.21 6.01
N THR A 18 5.09 -5.15 5.53
CA THR A 18 4.97 -5.74 4.18
C THR A 18 3.66 -6.48 3.99
N THR A 19 3.23 -7.24 5.01
CA THR A 19 1.94 -7.95 4.99
C THR A 19 0.78 -6.97 4.94
N ALA A 20 0.82 -5.94 5.79
CA ALA A 20 -0.19 -4.88 5.80
C ALA A 20 -0.22 -4.11 4.47
N ALA A 21 0.93 -3.85 3.85
CA ALA A 21 1.01 -3.16 2.56
C ALA A 21 0.38 -3.97 1.42
N MET A 22 0.50 -5.30 1.46
CA MET A 22 -0.15 -6.19 0.51
C MET A 22 -1.68 -6.21 0.70
N GLN A 23 -2.17 -6.02 1.93
CA GLN A 23 -3.59 -5.99 2.30
C GLN A 23 -4.13 -4.58 2.55
N LYS A 24 -3.44 -3.55 2.04
CA LYS A 24 -3.74 -2.15 2.35
C LYS A 24 -5.18 -1.75 2.01
N TYR A 25 -5.79 -2.39 1.02
CA TYR A 25 -7.14 -2.07 0.55
C TYR A 25 -8.09 -3.25 0.75
N PRO A 26 -9.36 -2.99 1.13
CA PRO A 26 -9.95 -1.67 1.39
C PRO A 26 -9.55 -1.09 2.78
N ASN A 27 -9.51 0.24 2.90
CA ASN A 27 -9.30 0.94 4.18
C ASN A 27 -10.15 2.24 4.25
N PRO A 28 -10.52 2.70 5.46
CA PRO A 28 -11.38 3.89 5.63
C PRO A 28 -10.70 5.21 5.22
N MET A 29 -9.37 5.28 5.21
CA MET A 29 -8.62 6.51 4.92
C MET A 29 -8.59 6.83 3.42
N ASN A 30 -8.74 5.82 2.56
CA ASN A 30 -8.70 5.94 1.10
C ASN A 30 -9.96 5.35 0.45
N PRO A 31 -11.14 5.95 0.67
CA PRO A 31 -12.40 5.46 0.09
C PRO A 31 -12.44 5.60 -1.43
N SER A 32 -11.58 6.44 -2.01
CA SER A 32 -11.46 6.64 -3.46
C SER A 32 -10.95 5.41 -4.20
N VAL A 33 -10.29 4.46 -3.53
CA VAL A 33 -9.85 3.20 -4.15
C VAL A 33 -11.02 2.22 -4.11
N VAL A 34 -11.67 2.01 -5.27
CA VAL A 34 -12.90 1.22 -5.36
C VAL A 34 -12.65 -0.25 -5.66
N GLY A 35 -11.49 -0.60 -6.21
CA GLY A 35 -11.14 -1.98 -6.53
C GLY A 35 -9.64 -2.14 -6.78
N VAL A 36 -9.12 -3.30 -6.39
CA VAL A 36 -7.73 -3.69 -6.57
C VAL A 36 -7.69 -5.13 -7.08
N ASP A 37 -7.14 -5.31 -8.28
CA ASP A 37 -7.00 -6.63 -8.90
C ASP A 37 -5.51 -6.99 -9.01
N VAL A 38 -5.17 -8.25 -8.76
CA VAL A 38 -3.83 -8.79 -9.03
C VAL A 38 -3.85 -9.37 -10.43
N LEU A 39 -3.13 -8.74 -11.36
CA LEU A 39 -3.06 -9.15 -12.75
C LEU A 39 -2.11 -10.32 -12.96
N ASP A 40 -0.96 -10.28 -12.29
CA ASP A 40 0.06 -11.31 -12.32
C ASP A 40 0.80 -11.36 -10.99
N ARG A 41 1.22 -12.57 -10.60
CA ARG A 41 2.05 -12.78 -9.42
C ARG A 41 2.90 -14.02 -9.63
N HIS A 42 4.22 -13.84 -9.56
CA HIS A 42 5.16 -14.94 -9.72
C HIS A 42 6.38 -14.73 -8.81
N VAL A 43 7.10 -15.83 -8.55
CA VAL A 43 8.38 -15.81 -7.86
C VAL A 43 9.47 -15.98 -8.91
N ASP A 44 10.45 -15.06 -8.91
CA ASP A 44 11.56 -15.15 -9.85
C ASP A 44 12.58 -16.25 -9.47
N THR A 45 13.56 -16.48 -10.33
CA THR A 45 14.62 -17.48 -10.09
C THR A 45 15.49 -17.15 -8.88
N ASN A 46 15.48 -15.89 -8.42
CA ASN A 46 16.22 -15.43 -7.26
C ASN A 46 15.37 -15.48 -5.98
N GLY A 47 14.14 -15.99 -6.04
CA GLY A 47 13.23 -16.09 -4.89
C GLY A 47 12.49 -14.80 -4.54
N LYS A 48 12.51 -13.77 -5.40
CA LYS A 48 11.78 -12.51 -5.17
C LYS A 48 10.36 -12.63 -5.70
N LEU A 49 9.41 -12.15 -4.91
CA LEU A 49 8.00 -12.13 -5.28
C LEU A 49 7.69 -10.87 -6.08
N HIS A 50 7.33 -11.04 -7.35
CA HIS A 50 6.84 -9.98 -8.21
C HIS A 50 5.30 -10.01 -8.21
N SER A 51 4.68 -8.84 -8.10
CA SER A 51 3.23 -8.71 -8.20
C SER A 51 2.86 -7.49 -9.02
N HIS A 52 2.02 -7.72 -10.03
CA HIS A 52 1.40 -6.67 -10.82
C HIS A 52 -0.04 -6.49 -10.37
N ARG A 53 -0.38 -5.27 -9.94
CA ARG A 53 -1.73 -4.92 -9.47
C ARG A 53 -2.30 -3.79 -10.33
N LEU A 54 -3.61 -3.82 -10.52
CA LEU A 54 -4.39 -2.75 -11.12
C LEU A 54 -5.28 -2.15 -10.05
N LEU A 55 -5.11 -0.86 -9.79
CA LEU A 55 -5.95 -0.12 -8.87
C LEU A 55 -6.93 0.73 -9.66
N SER A 56 -8.21 0.59 -9.34
CA SER A 56 -9.27 1.44 -9.85
C SER A 56 -9.64 2.47 -8.80
N THR A 57 -9.62 3.74 -9.19
CA THR A 57 -9.86 4.86 -8.29
C THR A 57 -10.96 5.75 -8.84
N GLU A 58 -11.90 6.15 -7.99
CA GLU A 58 -12.89 7.18 -8.29
C GLU A 58 -12.48 8.47 -7.58
N TRP A 59 -11.90 9.39 -8.35
CA TRP A 59 -11.53 10.70 -7.86
C TRP A 59 -12.60 11.73 -8.20
N GLY A 60 -13.00 12.50 -7.18
CA GLY A 60 -13.69 13.76 -7.37
C GLY A 60 -12.71 14.80 -7.91
N MET A 61 -12.40 14.78 -9.21
CA MET A 61 -11.50 15.75 -9.81
C MET A 61 -11.99 17.19 -9.54
N PRO A 62 -11.08 18.14 -9.22
CA PRO A 62 -11.43 19.56 -9.10
C PRO A 62 -12.12 20.05 -10.38
N SER A 63 -13.08 20.96 -10.24
CA SER A 63 -13.95 21.43 -11.32
C SER A 63 -13.18 21.96 -12.55
N ILE A 64 -12.01 22.56 -12.32
CA ILE A 64 -11.10 23.07 -13.37
C ILE A 64 -10.57 21.91 -14.24
N VAL A 65 -10.19 20.79 -13.62
CA VAL A 65 -9.69 19.61 -14.31
C VAL A 65 -10.82 18.89 -15.05
N LYS A 66 -12.01 18.82 -14.44
CA LYS A 66 -13.23 18.30 -15.11
C LYS A 66 -13.60 19.09 -16.36
N SER A 67 -13.48 20.41 -16.32
CA SER A 67 -13.72 21.31 -17.46
C SER A 67 -12.74 21.05 -18.61
N LEU A 68 -11.46 20.81 -18.30
CA LEU A 68 -10.41 20.53 -19.30
C LEU A 68 -10.48 19.12 -19.89
N ILE A 69 -10.83 18.12 -19.09
CA ILE A 69 -10.79 16.71 -19.47
C ILE A 69 -12.12 16.23 -20.09
N GLY A 70 -13.19 17.03 -19.95
CA GLY A 70 -14.54 16.66 -20.36
C GLY A 70 -15.18 15.69 -19.36
N ALA A 71 -16.51 15.72 -19.28
CA ALA A 71 -17.31 14.99 -18.27
C ALA A 71 -17.24 13.45 -18.36
N CYS A 72 -16.36 12.88 -19.17
CA CYS A 72 -16.35 11.46 -19.46
C CYS A 72 -15.29 10.73 -18.63
N ARG A 73 -15.79 9.95 -17.66
CA ARG A 73 -15.12 8.93 -16.83
C ARG A 73 -14.34 9.47 -15.63
N MET A 74 -15.01 9.41 -14.48
CA MET A 74 -14.45 9.70 -13.15
C MET A 74 -13.58 8.56 -12.58
N ARG A 75 -13.46 7.43 -13.31
CA ARG A 75 -12.59 6.31 -12.93
C ARG A 75 -11.22 6.45 -13.56
N THR A 76 -10.20 6.45 -12.72
CA THR A 76 -8.79 6.43 -13.07
C THR A 76 -8.16 5.10 -12.71
N TYR A 77 -7.26 4.63 -13.56
CA TYR A 77 -6.53 3.39 -13.36
C TYR A 77 -5.06 3.67 -13.08
N VAL A 78 -4.53 2.96 -12.10
CA VAL A 78 -3.12 2.99 -11.69
C VAL A 78 -2.59 1.57 -11.79
N GLN A 79 -1.48 1.41 -12.51
CA GLN A 79 -0.73 0.17 -12.51
C GLN A 79 0.28 0.25 -11.39
N GLU A 80 0.35 -0.82 -10.61
CA GLU A 80 1.31 -0.96 -9.54
C GLU A 80 2.12 -2.24 -9.76
N HIS A 81 3.44 -2.12 -9.57
CA HIS A 81 4.36 -3.23 -9.61
C HIS A 81 5.13 -3.29 -8.29
N SER A 82 5.03 -4.40 -7.58
CA SER A 82 5.77 -4.62 -6.34
C SER A 82 6.74 -5.79 -6.46
N VAL A 83 7.90 -5.63 -5.83
CA VAL A 83 8.94 -6.64 -5.72
C VAL A 83 9.29 -6.80 -4.25
N VAL A 84 9.13 -8.02 -3.73
CA VAL A 84 9.48 -8.36 -2.35
C VAL A 84 10.66 -9.30 -2.35
N ASP A 85 11.76 -8.87 -1.75
CA ASP A 85 12.95 -9.66 -1.49
C ASP A 85 12.94 -10.13 -0.02
N PRO A 86 12.69 -11.42 0.23
CA PRO A 86 12.64 -11.94 1.60
C PRO A 86 14.03 -12.10 2.24
N VAL A 87 15.11 -12.16 1.45
CA VAL A 87 16.48 -12.33 1.93
C VAL A 87 17.03 -11.00 2.42
N GLU A 88 16.99 -9.99 1.54
CA GLU A 88 17.43 -8.63 1.86
C GLU A 88 16.40 -7.86 2.72
N LYS A 89 15.18 -8.39 2.87
CA LYS A 89 14.04 -7.75 3.54
C LYS A 89 13.75 -6.38 2.94
N ILE A 90 13.62 -6.33 1.62
CA ILE A 90 13.31 -5.10 0.87
C ILE A 90 12.00 -5.31 0.13
N MET A 91 11.07 -4.36 0.26
CA MET A 91 9.88 -4.30 -0.58
C MET A 91 9.94 -3.00 -1.37
N GLU A 92 10.02 -3.11 -2.70
CA GLU A 92 9.91 -1.98 -3.62
C GLU A 92 8.54 -1.99 -4.27
N LEU A 93 7.94 -0.81 -4.42
CA LEU A 93 6.63 -0.58 -4.97
C LEU A 93 6.73 0.58 -5.95
N LYS A 94 6.29 0.36 -7.19
CA LYS A 94 6.24 1.39 -8.25
C LYS A 94 4.83 1.51 -8.76
N SER A 95 4.28 2.71 -8.71
CA SER A 95 2.92 3.03 -9.09
C SER A 95 2.92 4.08 -10.18
N ILE A 96 2.29 3.77 -11.31
CA ILE A 96 2.17 4.67 -12.46
C ILE A 96 0.71 4.79 -12.88
N ASN A 97 0.26 6.01 -13.23
CA ASN A 97 -1.09 6.19 -13.75
C ASN A 97 -1.18 5.77 -15.24
N ILE A 98 -2.15 4.91 -15.54
CA ILE A 98 -2.46 4.51 -16.93
C ILE A 98 -3.46 5.49 -17.54
N SER A 99 -4.40 6.00 -16.73
CA SER A 99 -5.36 7.00 -17.17
C SER A 99 -4.73 8.39 -17.25
N PHE A 100 -5.04 9.15 -18.30
CA PHE A 100 -4.65 10.55 -18.50
C PHE A 100 -3.14 10.82 -18.59
N THR A 101 -2.32 9.81 -18.89
CA THR A 101 -0.86 9.94 -19.03
C THR A 101 -0.42 10.91 -20.14
N ASN A 102 -1.32 11.21 -21.08
CA ASN A 102 -1.14 12.23 -22.13
C ASN A 102 -1.15 13.66 -21.58
N LEU A 103 -1.84 13.91 -20.45
CA LEU A 103 -1.92 15.21 -19.78
C LEU A 103 -0.99 15.26 -18.56
N VAL A 104 -1.06 14.23 -17.73
CA VAL A 104 -0.39 14.18 -16.43
C VAL A 104 0.14 12.77 -16.20
N SER A 105 1.44 12.67 -15.92
CA SER A 105 2.09 11.44 -15.51
C SER A 105 2.58 11.60 -14.07
N VAL A 106 2.21 10.65 -13.23
CA VAL A 106 2.66 10.49 -11.85
C VAL A 106 3.34 9.14 -11.75
N ASP A 107 4.61 9.15 -11.35
CA ASP A 107 5.39 7.97 -11.05
C ASP A 107 5.75 8.03 -9.56
N GLU A 108 5.22 7.10 -8.78
CA GLU A 108 5.49 6.98 -7.35
C GLU A 108 6.29 5.72 -7.07
N ARG A 109 7.40 5.87 -6.34
CA ARG A 109 8.25 4.79 -5.88
C ARG A 109 8.33 4.77 -4.37
N LEU A 110 8.02 3.61 -3.78
CA LEU A 110 8.07 3.37 -2.35
C LEU A 110 9.06 2.23 -2.08
N ILE A 111 9.87 2.39 -1.05
CA ILE A 111 10.84 1.40 -0.62
C ILE A 111 10.69 1.20 0.88
N TYR A 112 10.40 -0.03 1.30
CA TYR A 112 10.32 -0.45 2.69
C TYR A 112 11.55 -1.28 3.05
N LYS A 113 12.26 -0.88 4.11
CA LYS A 113 13.43 -1.58 4.65
C LYS A 113 13.41 -1.58 6.17
N PRO A 114 13.96 -2.62 6.83
CA PRO A 114 14.22 -2.58 8.27
C PRO A 114 15.12 -1.38 8.62
N HIS A 115 14.89 -0.79 9.80
CA HIS A 115 15.74 0.28 10.29
C HIS A 115 17.14 -0.29 10.61
N PRO A 116 18.25 0.34 10.14
CA PRO A 116 19.60 -0.24 10.29
C PRO A 116 20.03 -0.49 11.74
N GLN A 117 19.56 0.35 12.67
CA GLN A 117 19.88 0.25 14.10
C GLN A 117 18.79 -0.46 14.92
N GLU A 118 17.55 -0.53 14.42
CA GLU A 118 16.38 -1.00 15.19
C GLU A 118 15.56 -1.97 14.32
N PRO A 119 15.90 -3.27 14.28
CA PRO A 119 15.26 -4.23 13.37
C PRO A 119 13.74 -4.38 13.52
N GLU A 120 13.19 -3.96 14.67
CA GLU A 120 11.76 -3.95 14.96
C GLU A 120 11.02 -2.76 14.32
N LYS A 121 11.73 -1.84 13.67
CA LYS A 121 11.16 -0.69 12.96
C LYS A 121 11.39 -0.81 11.47
N THR A 122 10.52 -0.18 10.68
CA THR A 122 10.60 -0.17 9.22
C THR A 122 10.67 1.25 8.69
N ILE A 123 11.69 1.54 7.90
CA ILE A 123 11.82 2.80 7.16
C ILE A 123 11.08 2.65 5.83
N LEU A 124 10.21 3.62 5.56
CA LEU A 124 9.57 3.85 4.28
C LEU A 124 10.15 5.10 3.64
N THR A 125 10.80 4.93 2.49
CA THR A 125 11.20 6.03 1.61
C THR A 125 10.20 6.12 0.45
N GLN A 126 9.59 7.30 0.27
CA GLN A 126 8.66 7.59 -0.81
C GLN A 126 9.24 8.66 -1.72
N GLU A 127 9.19 8.41 -3.03
CA GLU A 127 9.61 9.33 -4.09
C GLU A 127 8.46 9.44 -5.08
N ALA A 128 8.05 10.65 -5.45
CA ALA A 128 7.00 10.87 -6.43
C ALA A 128 7.44 11.90 -7.47
N THR A 129 7.37 11.54 -8.74
CA THR A 129 7.69 12.41 -9.87
C THR A 129 6.41 12.78 -10.61
N ILE A 130 6.13 14.08 -10.69
CA ILE A 130 4.96 14.63 -11.38
C ILE A 130 5.43 15.32 -12.66
N CYS A 131 4.84 14.92 -13.78
CA CYS A 131 5.07 15.52 -15.09
C CYS A 131 3.73 15.94 -15.70
N VAL A 132 3.51 17.25 -15.81
CA VAL A 132 2.37 17.83 -16.53
C VAL A 132 2.80 18.21 -17.94
N LYS A 133 2.07 17.77 -18.95
CA LYS A 133 2.38 17.98 -20.38
C LYS A 133 1.31 18.83 -21.05
N GLY A 134 1.72 19.76 -21.91
CA GLY A 134 0.83 20.41 -22.88
C GLY A 134 -0.11 21.51 -22.36
N VAL A 135 0.07 22.01 -21.13
CA VAL A 135 -0.75 23.10 -20.56
C VAL A 135 0.10 24.27 -20.07
N SER A 136 -0.33 25.50 -20.39
CA SER A 136 0.34 26.76 -20.04
C SER A 136 0.31 27.10 -18.54
N LEU A 137 -0.50 26.39 -17.74
CA LEU A 137 -0.62 26.52 -16.28
C LEU A 137 0.10 25.39 -15.52
N SER A 138 1.18 24.85 -16.10
CA SER A 138 1.91 23.70 -15.57
C SER A 138 2.32 23.88 -14.11
N SER A 139 2.83 25.05 -13.70
CA SER A 139 3.30 25.30 -12.33
C SER A 139 2.19 25.28 -11.27
N TYR A 140 1.01 25.81 -11.58
CA TYR A 140 -0.14 25.82 -10.68
C TYR A 140 -0.72 24.41 -10.49
N LEU A 141 -0.86 23.67 -11.60
CA LEU A 141 -1.33 22.29 -11.58
C LEU A 141 -0.32 21.38 -10.85
N GLU A 142 0.97 21.55 -11.10
CA GLU A 142 2.03 20.84 -10.38
C GLU A 142 1.95 21.10 -8.86
N GLY A 143 1.68 22.34 -8.43
CA GLY A 143 1.48 22.66 -7.00
C GLY A 143 0.22 22.03 -6.39
N LEU A 144 -0.91 22.01 -7.10
CA LEU A 144 -2.12 21.32 -6.64
C LEU A 144 -1.90 19.81 -6.51
N MET A 145 -1.17 19.22 -7.44
CA MET A 145 -0.84 17.80 -7.41
C MET A 145 0.13 17.45 -6.29
N GLU A 146 1.13 18.29 -6.04
CA GLU A 146 2.06 18.12 -4.91
C GLU A 146 1.31 18.09 -3.56
N ASN A 147 0.38 19.03 -3.34
CA ASN A 147 -0.47 19.03 -2.15
C ASN A 147 -1.32 17.74 -2.04
N THR A 148 -1.82 17.24 -3.18
CA THR A 148 -2.60 16.01 -3.25
C THR A 148 -1.74 14.80 -2.90
N ILE A 149 -0.50 14.71 -3.41
CA ILE A 149 0.44 13.63 -3.10
C ILE A 149 0.83 13.66 -1.62
N SER A 150 1.15 14.83 -1.07
CA SER A 150 1.46 14.97 0.36
C SER A 150 0.28 14.51 1.25
N SER A 151 -0.95 14.88 0.88
CA SER A 151 -2.16 14.39 1.56
C SER A 151 -2.33 12.88 1.43
N ASN A 152 -2.09 12.32 0.23
CA ASN A 152 -2.19 10.88 -0.03
C ASN A 152 -1.11 10.09 0.72
N ALA A 153 0.10 10.62 0.85
CA ALA A 153 1.16 10.01 1.64
C ALA A 153 0.76 9.92 3.12
N LYS A 154 0.17 10.98 3.68
CA LYS A 154 -0.37 10.97 5.05
C LYS A 154 -1.47 9.91 5.22
N LYS A 155 -2.47 9.89 4.32
CA LYS A 155 -3.53 8.87 4.33
C LYS A 155 -2.98 7.46 4.14
N GLY A 156 -1.90 7.31 3.36
CA GLY A 156 -1.22 6.06 3.14
C GLY A 156 -0.60 5.50 4.41
N ARG A 157 0.02 6.35 5.23
CA ARG A 157 0.58 5.99 6.54
C ARG A 157 -0.52 5.60 7.53
N GLU A 158 -1.56 6.42 7.65
CA GLU A 158 -2.70 6.15 8.54
C GLU A 158 -3.44 4.86 8.16
N ALA A 159 -3.61 4.61 6.86
CA ALA A 159 -4.19 3.36 6.36
C ALA A 159 -3.35 2.15 6.75
N LEU A 160 -2.02 2.25 6.64
CA LEU A 160 -1.13 1.14 6.95
C LEU A 160 -1.16 0.82 8.44
N GLU A 161 -1.11 1.83 9.30
CA GLU A 161 -1.26 1.67 10.75
C GLU A 161 -2.59 1.00 11.13
N TRP A 162 -3.68 1.41 10.49
CA TRP A 162 -4.99 0.79 10.71
C TRP A 162 -5.00 -0.69 10.33
N VAL A 163 -4.41 -1.06 9.18
CA VAL A 163 -4.31 -2.46 8.75
C VAL A 163 -3.40 -3.26 9.68
N ILE A 164 -2.30 -2.69 10.16
CA ILE A 164 -1.40 -3.34 11.11
C ILE A 164 -2.12 -3.62 12.43
N SER A 165 -2.86 -2.64 12.97
CA SER A 165 -3.66 -2.82 14.18
C SER A 165 -4.69 -3.95 14.02
N LYS A 166 -5.34 -4.04 12.86
CA LYS A 166 -6.28 -5.12 12.55
C LYS A 166 -5.60 -6.48 12.49
N LEU A 167 -4.45 -6.58 11.82
CA LEU A 167 -3.67 -7.83 11.74
C LEU A 167 -3.21 -8.31 13.12
N ASN A 168 -2.77 -7.40 13.98
CA ASN A 168 -2.34 -7.75 15.34
C ASN A 168 -3.52 -8.29 16.17
N ALA A 169 -4.70 -7.66 16.06
CA ALA A 169 -5.91 -8.14 16.73
C ALA A 169 -6.33 -9.54 16.26
N GLU A 170 -6.26 -9.82 14.95
CA GLU A 170 -6.55 -11.15 14.41
C GLU A 170 -5.55 -12.21 14.95
N ILE A 171 -4.26 -11.88 15.02
CA ILE A 171 -3.24 -12.78 15.58
C ILE A 171 -3.49 -13.06 17.07
N GLU A 172 -3.88 -12.04 17.85
CA GLU A 172 -4.23 -12.20 19.27
C GLU A 172 -5.47 -13.09 19.45
N GLU A 173 -6.47 -12.95 18.59
CA GLU A 173 -7.66 -13.81 18.60
C GLU A 173 -7.30 -15.27 18.25
N PHE A 174 -6.50 -15.48 17.21
CA PHE A 174 -6.03 -16.82 16.84
C PHE A 174 -5.19 -17.47 17.94
N THR A 175 -4.28 -16.73 18.57
CA THR A 175 -3.47 -17.26 19.68
C THR A 175 -4.32 -17.54 20.92
N SER A 176 -5.33 -16.74 21.21
CA SER A 176 -6.29 -16.97 22.29
C SER A 176 -7.13 -18.22 22.05
N SER A 177 -7.63 -18.39 20.82
CA SER A 177 -8.39 -19.59 20.40
C SER A 177 -7.54 -20.87 20.46
N ALA A 178 -6.30 -20.81 19.95
CA ALA A 178 -5.36 -21.93 20.02
C ALA A 178 -5.00 -22.32 21.47
N ARG A 179 -4.81 -21.32 22.36
CA ARG A 179 -4.62 -21.57 23.80
C ARG A 179 -5.86 -22.17 24.47
N GLY A 180 -7.06 -21.78 24.05
CA GLY A 180 -8.32 -22.37 24.49
C GLY A 180 -8.44 -23.85 24.11
N ASN A 181 -8.10 -24.19 22.86
CA ASN A 181 -8.13 -25.58 22.38
C ASN A 181 -7.05 -26.47 23.01
N MET A 182 -5.86 -25.94 23.32
CA MET A 182 -4.82 -26.68 24.03
C MET A 182 -5.11 -26.88 25.54
N ARG A 183 -6.05 -26.12 26.12
CA ARG A 183 -6.49 -26.27 27.52
C ARG A 183 -7.59 -27.33 27.73
N SER A 184 -7.93 -28.12 26.71
CA SER A 184 -8.66 -29.38 26.89
C SER A 184 -7.71 -30.58 26.88
N PRO A 185 -6.96 -30.88 27.97
CA PRO A 185 -6.32 -32.18 28.12
C PRO A 185 -7.34 -33.18 28.67
N MET A 186 -7.41 -34.35 28.03
CA MET A 186 -7.62 -35.66 28.67
C MET A 186 -8.54 -35.70 29.91
N ALA A 187 -9.86 -35.68 29.71
CA ALA A 187 -10.83 -36.12 30.72
C ALA A 187 -11.45 -37.50 30.38
N ALA A 188 -10.78 -38.30 29.54
CA ALA A 188 -11.28 -39.60 29.08
C ALA A 188 -10.20 -40.69 29.19
N ALA A 189 -9.64 -40.88 30.39
CA ALA A 189 -8.87 -42.07 30.74
C ALA A 189 -8.92 -42.30 32.26
N ALA A 190 -10.13 -42.39 32.81
CA ALA A 190 -10.36 -42.80 34.20
C ALA A 190 -11.75 -43.44 34.33
N PHE A 191 -11.91 -44.65 33.77
CA PHE A 191 -12.91 -45.64 34.16
C PHE A 191 -12.19 -46.99 34.00
N VAL A 192 -11.49 -47.44 35.05
CA VAL A 192 -11.96 -48.27 36.18
C VAL A 192 -12.03 -49.75 35.78
N GLU A 193 -11.27 -50.52 36.56
CA GLU A 193 -11.13 -51.97 36.60
C GLU A 193 -12.48 -52.70 36.66
N ASP A 194 -12.57 -53.84 35.98
CA ASP A 194 -13.07 -55.13 36.49
C ASP A 194 -12.64 -56.27 35.54
#